data_AF-A0AAV4EFV2-F1
#
_entry.id   AF-A0AAV4EFV2-F1
#
_cell.length_a   1.000
_cell.length_b   1.000
_cell.length_c   1.000
_cell.angle_alpha   90.00
_cell.angle_beta   90.00
_cell.angle_gamma   90.00
#
_symmetry.space_group_name_H-M   'P 1'
#
loop_
_entity.id
_entity.type
_entity.pdbx_description
1 polymer ?
#
loop_
_entity_poly.entity_id
_entity_poly.type
_entity_poly.pdbx_seq_one_letter_code
_entity_poly.pdbx_strand_id
1 'polypeptide(L)'
;MEIGESLQICLTTTVENLNFLSSSTYILADGTFQFRPRYFYQLYTFHGTWNEHFIPCVFALLPNKKETTYTRALQMLRHMCREKNFSLHSELIHFDLEDAMLSSCRHVFPDAKIKACNFHVGQTWHKKLQQIGFAAEFQSNSETSTWLKSFFGLPALDLHEAED
;
A
#
# COMPACT_ATOMS: atom_id res chain seq x y z
N MET A 1 20.06 -13.66 -28.57
CA MET A 1 20.62 -13.55 -27.21
C MET A 1 19.81 -12.48 -26.50
N GLU A 2 18.73 -12.89 -25.84
CA GLU A 2 17.89 -11.99 -25.04
C GLU A 2 18.70 -11.58 -23.82
N ILE A 3 19.09 -10.31 -23.76
CA ILE A 3 19.53 -9.70 -22.51
C ILE A 3 18.24 -9.52 -21.71
N GLY A 4 17.87 -10.53 -20.93
CA GLY A 4 16.82 -10.39 -19.94
C GLY A 4 17.28 -9.36 -18.93
N GLU A 5 16.79 -8.12 -19.04
CA GLU A 5 17.04 -7.07 -18.05
C GLU A 5 16.54 -7.58 -16.70
N SER A 6 17.48 -7.99 -15.83
CA SER A 6 17.16 -8.27 -14.44
C SER A 6 16.69 -6.95 -13.82
N LEU A 7 15.38 -6.81 -13.64
CA LEU A 7 14.77 -5.68 -12.96
C LEU A 7 15.42 -5.50 -11.58
N GLN A 8 16.19 -4.42 -11.42
CA GLN A 8 16.94 -4.13 -10.21
C GLN A 8 16.02 -3.54 -9.14
N ILE A 9 16.02 -4.14 -7.95
CA ILE A 9 15.35 -3.64 -6.75
C ILE A 9 16.44 -3.32 -5.73
N CYS A 10 16.40 -2.13 -5.13
CA CYS A 10 17.33 -1.72 -4.09
C CYS A 10 16.56 -1.42 -2.81
N LEU A 11 16.89 -2.11 -1.71
CA LEU A 11 16.34 -1.84 -0.38
C LEU A 11 17.44 -1.26 0.50
N THR A 12 17.15 -0.13 1.14
CA THR A 12 18.06 0.54 2.08
C THR A 12 17.39 0.63 3.45
N THR A 13 18.09 0.20 4.49
CA THR A 13 17.63 0.17 5.88
C THR A 13 18.81 -0.04 6.83
N THR A 14 18.56 -0.04 8.14
CA THR A 14 19.54 -0.40 9.19
C THR A 14 19.03 -1.61 9.98
N VAL A 15 19.91 -2.22 10.79
CA VAL A 15 19.52 -3.36 11.64
C VAL A 15 18.48 -2.92 12.68
N GLU A 16 18.63 -1.72 13.24
CA GLU A 16 17.71 -1.12 14.21
C GLU A 16 16.34 -0.90 13.58
N ASN A 17 16.29 -0.40 12.34
CA ASN A 17 15.05 -0.22 11.60
C ASN A 17 14.35 -1.54 11.31
N LEU A 18 15.10 -2.58 10.94
CA LEU A 18 14.53 -3.92 10.72
C LEU A 18 13.98 -4.52 12.01
N ASN A 19 14.68 -4.35 13.13
CA ASN A 19 14.21 -4.79 14.44
C ASN A 19 12.90 -4.08 14.80
N PHE A 20 12.91 -2.74 14.74
CA PHE A 20 11.74 -1.92 15.05
C PHE A 20 10.53 -2.26 14.16
N LEU A 21 10.74 -2.38 12.84
CA LEU A 21 9.69 -2.75 11.91
C LEU A 21 9.15 -4.16 12.19
N SER A 22 10.01 -5.12 12.57
CA SER A 22 9.58 -6.48 12.91
C SER A 22 8.78 -6.58 14.20
N SER A 23 8.96 -5.62 15.12
CA SER A 23 8.17 -5.51 16.35
C SER A 23 6.90 -4.66 16.18
N SER A 24 6.68 -4.06 15.02
CA SER A 24 5.55 -3.16 14.79
C SER A 24 4.27 -3.94 14.53
N THR A 25 3.25 -3.73 15.37
CA THR A 25 1.90 -4.29 15.16
C THR A 25 1.31 -3.84 13.82
N TYR A 26 1.52 -2.57 13.48
CA TYR A 26 1.02 -1.92 12.27
C TYR A 26 2.17 -1.55 11.35
N ILE A 27 2.07 -1.94 10.09
CA ILE A 27 3.00 -1.50 9.04
C ILE A 27 2.23 -0.64 8.06
N LEU A 28 2.73 0.56 7.78
CA LEU A 28 2.25 1.39 6.68
C LEU A 28 3.24 1.33 5.53
N ALA A 29 2.74 1.23 4.31
CA ALA A 29 3.56 1.24 3.10
C ALA A 29 3.04 2.27 2.09
N ASP A 30 3.95 3.11 1.60
CA ASP A 30 3.60 4.26 0.75
C ASP A 30 4.59 4.41 -0.40
N GLY A 31 4.07 4.75 -1.58
CA GLY A 31 4.81 4.89 -2.84
C GLY A 31 4.79 6.33 -3.35
N THR A 32 5.97 6.92 -3.54
CA THR A 32 6.11 8.25 -4.15
C THR A 32 6.83 8.20 -5.50
N PHE A 33 6.30 8.98 -6.44
CA PHE A 33 6.81 9.10 -7.82
C PHE A 33 7.69 10.33 -8.03
N GLN A 34 7.63 11.31 -7.12
CA GLN A 34 8.30 12.60 -7.29
C GLN A 34 9.79 12.53 -6.90
N PHE A 35 10.11 11.77 -5.86
CA PHE A 35 11.44 11.75 -5.24
C PHE A 35 12.26 10.50 -5.58
N ARG A 36 12.08 9.98 -6.79
CA ARG A 36 12.79 8.78 -7.25
C ARG A 36 14.06 9.14 -8.03
N PRO A 37 15.14 8.34 -7.92
CA PRO A 37 16.27 8.45 -8.83
C PRO A 37 15.85 8.12 -10.27
N ARG A 38 16.56 8.69 -11.25
CA ARG A 38 16.22 8.65 -12.68
C ARG A 38 15.93 7.26 -13.26
N TYR A 39 16.56 6.22 -12.72
CA TYR A 39 16.47 4.85 -13.24
C TYR A 39 15.44 3.97 -12.53
N PHE A 40 14.69 4.51 -11.57
CA PHE A 40 13.61 3.81 -10.89
C PHE A 40 12.27 4.44 -11.23
N TYR A 41 11.21 3.64 -11.10
CA TYR A 41 9.83 4.08 -11.35
C TYR A 41 9.20 4.71 -10.12
N GLN A 42 9.58 4.26 -8.93
CA GLN A 42 9.09 4.79 -7.66
C GLN A 42 10.06 4.54 -6.52
N LEU A 43 10.00 5.42 -5.52
CA LEU A 43 10.49 5.16 -4.18
C LEU A 43 9.31 4.66 -3.36
N TYR A 44 9.44 3.47 -2.80
CA TYR A 44 8.44 2.83 -1.95
C TYR A 44 9.00 2.71 -0.54
N THR A 45 8.20 2.99 0.48
CA THR A 45 8.67 3.09 1.87
C THR A 45 7.81 2.26 2.79
N PHE A 46 8.44 1.59 3.76
CA PHE A 46 7.77 0.85 4.82
C PHE A 46 8.02 1.53 6.16
N HIS A 47 6.95 1.71 6.92
CA HIS A 47 6.94 2.47 8.15
C HIS A 47 6.42 1.58 9.29
N GLY A 48 7.13 1.60 10.41
CA GLY A 48 6.62 1.06 11.67
C GLY A 48 5.88 2.13 12.45
N THR A 49 5.05 1.73 13.41
CA THR A 49 4.32 2.66 14.29
C THR A 49 4.94 2.78 15.67
N TRP A 50 5.15 4.01 16.13
CA TRP A 50 5.56 4.30 17.50
C TRP A 50 4.83 5.54 18.02
N ASN A 51 4.18 5.43 19.19
CA ASN A 51 3.39 6.51 19.79
C ASN A 51 2.46 7.21 18.78
N GLU A 52 1.70 6.43 18.01
CA GLU A 52 0.76 6.93 16.98
C GLU A 52 1.42 7.65 15.78
N HIS A 53 2.74 7.65 15.68
CA HIS A 53 3.48 8.19 14.55
C HIS A 53 4.00 7.06 13.66
N PHE A 54 3.98 7.29 12.34
CA PHE A 54 4.60 6.41 11.36
C PHE A 54 6.06 6.82 11.14
N ILE A 55 6.97 5.90 11.42
CA ILE A 55 8.42 6.12 11.30
C ILE A 55 8.93 5.33 10.10
N PRO A 56 9.54 5.97 9.08
CA PRO A 56 10.07 5.27 7.92
C PRO A 56 11.27 4.41 8.29
N CYS A 57 11.21 3.12 7.98
CA CYS A 57 12.23 2.13 8.37
C CYS A 57 13.00 1.60 7.16
N VAL A 58 12.30 1.39 6.04
CA VAL A 58 12.85 0.76 4.84
C VAL A 58 12.48 1.57 3.63
N PHE A 59 13.48 1.83 2.79
CA PHE A 59 13.34 2.56 1.52
C PHE A 59 13.65 1.61 0.38
N ALA A 60 12.70 1.40 -0.52
CA ALA A 60 12.77 0.49 -1.64
C ALA A 60 12.66 1.25 -2.97
N LEU A 61 13.71 1.19 -3.78
CA LEU A 61 13.69 1.72 -5.14
C LEU A 61 13.19 0.63 -6.08
N LEU A 62 12.03 0.86 -6.69
CA LEU A 62 11.34 -0.15 -7.50
C LEU A 62 11.34 0.25 -8.99
N PRO A 63 11.59 -0.70 -9.90
CA PRO A 63 11.69 -0.42 -11.34
C PRO A 63 10.32 -0.33 -12.04
N ASN A 64 9.24 -0.79 -11.41
CA ASN A 64 7.86 -0.67 -11.91
C ASN A 64 6.85 -0.97 -10.79
N LYS A 65 5.55 -1.00 -11.13
CA LYS A 65 4.40 -1.32 -10.25
C LYS A 65 3.82 -2.72 -10.49
N LYS A 66 4.60 -3.67 -11.02
CA LYS A 66 4.11 -5.04 -11.28
C LYS A 66 4.06 -5.83 -9.98
N GLU A 67 3.10 -6.75 -9.88
CA GLU A 67 2.95 -7.66 -8.74
C GLU A 67 4.24 -8.43 -8.45
N THR A 68 4.91 -8.95 -9.49
CA THR A 68 6.20 -9.64 -9.36
C THR A 68 7.29 -8.78 -8.72
N THR A 69 7.28 -7.47 -8.96
CA THR A 69 8.25 -6.52 -8.38
C THR A 69 7.95 -6.28 -6.90
N TYR A 70 6.68 -6.04 -6.55
CA TYR A 70 6.27 -5.87 -5.15
C TYR A 70 6.50 -7.15 -4.33
N THR A 71 6.10 -8.30 -4.86
CA THR A 71 6.30 -9.60 -4.23
C THR A 71 7.78 -9.83 -3.93
N ARG A 72 8.66 -9.56 -4.91
CA ARG A 72 10.11 -9.68 -4.73
C ARG A 72 10.64 -8.71 -3.67
N ALA A 73 10.21 -7.45 -3.66
CA ALA A 73 10.62 -6.47 -2.66
C ALA A 73 10.21 -6.88 -1.24
N LEU A 74 8.97 -7.36 -1.05
CA LEU A 74 8.46 -7.87 0.23
C LEU A 74 9.22 -9.12 0.70
N GLN A 75 9.52 -10.04 -0.22
CA GLN A 75 10.33 -11.23 0.07
C GLN A 75 11.75 -10.85 0.47
N MET A 76 12.38 -9.89 -0.21
CA MET A 76 13.70 -9.36 0.16
C MET A 76 13.67 -8.75 1.57
N LEU A 77 12.65 -7.97 1.90
CA LEU A 77 12.47 -7.42 3.25
C LEU A 77 12.37 -8.52 4.31
N ARG A 78 11.51 -9.53 4.10
CA ARG A 78 11.40 -10.68 5.01
C ARG A 78 12.72 -11.42 5.16
N HIS A 79 13.45 -11.58 4.06
CA HIS A 79 14.76 -12.23 4.09
C HIS A 79 15.77 -11.44 4.94
N MET A 80 15.89 -10.12 4.74
CA MET A 80 16.77 -9.27 5.54
C MET A 80 16.45 -9.33 7.04
N CYS A 81 15.16 -9.34 7.43
CA CYS A 81 14.76 -9.56 8.82
C CYS A 81 15.25 -10.91 9.35
N ARG A 82 15.00 -11.99 8.59
CA ARG A 82 15.39 -13.36 8.98
C ARG A 82 16.89 -13.53 9.13
N GLU A 83 17.70 -12.92 8.26
CA GLU A 83 19.17 -12.94 8.37
C GLU A 83 19.68 -12.30 9.66
N LYS A 84 18.87 -11.42 10.29
CA LYS A 84 19.16 -10.82 11.60
C LYS A 84 18.43 -11.52 12.75
N ASN A 85 17.83 -12.67 12.51
CA ASN A 85 16.99 -13.43 13.46
C ASN A 85 15.74 -12.67 13.93
N PHE A 86 15.26 -11.71 13.13
CA PHE A 86 13.98 -11.05 13.34
C PHE A 86 12.90 -11.75 12.55
N SER A 87 11.71 -11.87 13.13
CA SER A 87 10.55 -12.39 12.42
C SER A 87 9.60 -11.25 12.10
N LEU A 88 9.56 -10.86 10.81
CA LEU A 88 8.64 -9.82 10.34
C LEU A 88 7.20 -10.37 10.33
N HIS A 89 6.49 -10.10 11.41
CA HIS A 89 5.06 -10.31 11.54
C HIS A 89 4.39 -8.96 11.76
N SER A 90 3.25 -8.74 11.10
CA SER A 90 2.41 -7.58 11.33
C SER A 90 0.96 -8.05 11.33
N GLU A 91 0.19 -7.55 12.29
CA GLU A 91 -1.24 -7.87 12.38
C GLU A 91 -2.03 -7.16 11.29
N LEU A 92 -1.58 -5.96 10.91
CA LEU A 92 -2.24 -5.11 9.93
C LEU A 92 -1.21 -4.38 9.06
N ILE A 93 -1.30 -4.60 7.75
CA ILE A 93 -0.54 -3.87 6.75
C ILE A 93 -1.50 -2.91 6.03
N HIS A 94 -1.17 -1.62 6.08
CA HIS A 94 -1.91 -0.54 5.42
C HIS A 94 -1.10 -0.01 4.26
N PHE A 95 -1.68 0.09 3.06
CA PHE A 95 -0.98 0.69 1.92
C PHE A 95 -1.93 1.41 0.93
N ASP A 96 -1.32 2.12 -0.01
CA ASP A 96 -2.02 2.76 -1.12
C ASP A 96 -2.60 1.75 -2.09
N LEU A 97 -3.91 1.81 -2.33
CA LEU A 97 -4.62 0.79 -3.09
C LEU A 97 -4.03 0.63 -4.50
N GLU A 98 -3.22 -0.41 -4.65
CA GLU A 98 -2.71 -0.91 -5.91
C GLU A 98 -2.95 -2.42 -5.95
N ASP A 99 -3.67 -2.90 -6.97
CA ASP A 99 -4.02 -4.31 -7.10
C ASP A 99 -2.79 -5.23 -7.03
N ALA A 100 -1.70 -4.81 -7.69
CA ALA A 100 -0.42 -5.51 -7.68
C ALA A 100 0.20 -5.62 -6.28
N MET A 101 0.11 -4.57 -5.46
CA MET A 101 0.60 -4.58 -4.08
C MET A 101 -0.31 -5.43 -3.19
N LEU A 102 -1.63 -5.32 -3.38
CA LEU A 102 -2.62 -6.13 -2.67
C LEU A 102 -2.40 -7.64 -2.89
N SER A 103 -2.27 -8.08 -4.15
CA SER A 103 -1.96 -9.47 -4.46
C SER A 103 -0.63 -9.91 -3.85
N SER A 104 0.39 -9.06 -3.94
CA SER A 104 1.71 -9.35 -3.36
C SER A 104 1.68 -9.50 -1.84
N CYS A 105 0.97 -8.61 -1.14
CA CYS A 105 0.80 -8.69 0.31
C CYS A 105 0.07 -9.96 0.72
N ARG A 106 -1.04 -10.31 0.06
CA ARG A 106 -1.77 -11.57 0.33
C ARG A 106 -0.90 -12.81 0.13
N HIS A 107 -0.03 -12.78 -0.87
CA HIS A 107 0.90 -13.88 -1.13
C HIS A 107 2.02 -13.97 -0.09
N VAL A 108 2.61 -12.84 0.32
CA VAL A 108 3.80 -12.82 1.19
C VAL A 108 3.45 -12.81 2.69
N PHE A 109 2.30 -12.26 3.06
CA PHE A 109 1.78 -12.14 4.43
C PHE A 109 0.33 -12.65 4.50
N PRO A 110 0.10 -13.96 4.30
CA PRO A 110 -1.26 -14.52 4.22
C PRO A 110 -2.07 -14.34 5.50
N ASP A 111 -1.39 -14.26 6.66
CA ASP A 111 -2.03 -14.15 7.98
C ASP A 111 -2.29 -12.69 8.41
N ALA A 112 -1.72 -11.71 7.70
CA ALA A 112 -1.89 -10.30 8.04
C ALA A 112 -3.24 -9.78 7.53
N LYS A 113 -3.91 -8.95 8.34
CA LYS A 113 -5.02 -8.14 7.82
C LYS A 113 -4.44 -7.11 6.86
N ILE A 114 -5.11 -6.89 5.74
CA ILE A 114 -4.68 -5.93 4.73
C ILE A 114 -5.75 -4.85 4.61
N LYS A 115 -5.37 -3.59 4.81
CA LYS A 115 -6.24 -2.43 4.59
C LYS A 115 -5.68 -1.52 3.52
N ALA A 116 -6.57 -1.08 2.65
CA ALA A 116 -6.27 -0.06 1.66
C ALA A 116 -6.53 1.33 2.24
N CYS A 117 -5.78 2.32 1.78
CA CYS A 117 -6.03 3.71 2.16
C CYS A 117 -7.35 4.24 1.59
N ASN A 118 -8.27 4.64 2.48
CA ASN A 118 -9.58 5.19 2.11
C ASN A 118 -9.47 6.42 1.18
N PHE A 119 -8.43 7.24 1.36
CA PHE A 119 -8.17 8.36 0.47
C PHE A 119 -7.92 7.91 -0.98
N HIS A 120 -7.07 6.90 -1.17
CA HIS A 120 -6.76 6.35 -2.49
C HIS A 120 -7.93 5.56 -3.10
N VAL A 121 -8.73 4.87 -2.28
CA VAL A 121 -10.01 4.27 -2.68
C VAL A 121 -10.95 5.35 -3.21
N GLY A 122 -11.17 6.41 -2.44
CA GLY A 122 -12.02 7.54 -2.82
C GLY A 122 -11.54 8.21 -4.11
N GLN A 123 -10.24 8.47 -4.26
CA GLN A 123 -9.71 9.00 -5.52
C GLN A 123 -10.02 8.10 -6.71
N THR A 124 -9.90 6.78 -6.54
CA THR A 124 -10.18 5.81 -7.60
C THR A 124 -11.65 5.81 -7.99
N TRP A 125 -12.55 5.81 -7.00
CA TRP A 125 -14.00 5.92 -7.23
C TRP A 125 -14.35 7.23 -7.92
N HIS A 126 -13.80 8.35 -7.47
CA HIS A 126 -14.05 9.66 -8.07
C HIS A 126 -13.61 9.70 -9.54
N LYS A 127 -12.41 9.21 -9.86
CA LYS A 127 -11.95 9.07 -11.25
C LYS A 127 -12.88 8.19 -12.08
N LYS A 128 -13.38 7.09 -11.51
CA LYS A 128 -14.31 6.19 -12.21
C LYS A 128 -15.64 6.88 -12.51
N LEU A 129 -16.22 7.59 -11.55
CA LEU A 129 -17.47 8.36 -11.73
C LEU A 129 -17.36 9.38 -12.87
N GLN A 130 -16.22 10.06 -12.99
CA GLN A 130 -15.96 10.96 -14.11
C GLN A 130 -15.97 10.21 -15.45
N GLN A 131 -15.31 9.05 -15.53
CA GLN A 131 -15.22 8.25 -16.76
C GLN A 131 -16.57 7.71 -17.23
N ILE A 132 -17.48 7.39 -16.31
CA ILE A 132 -18.82 6.87 -16.63
C ILE A 132 -19.87 7.96 -16.85
N GLY A 133 -19.46 9.24 -16.91
CA GLY A 133 -20.35 10.36 -17.25
C GLY A 133 -21.08 10.99 -16.06
N PHE A 134 -20.77 10.60 -14.83
CA PHE A 134 -21.44 11.10 -13.62
C PHE A 134 -20.74 12.34 -13.01
N ALA A 135 -19.80 12.97 -13.71
CA ALA A 135 -19.08 14.13 -13.20
C ALA A 135 -20.02 15.30 -12.84
N ALA A 136 -20.95 15.65 -13.73
CA ALA A 136 -21.92 16.72 -13.49
C ALA A 136 -22.94 16.32 -12.42
N GLU A 137 -23.41 15.07 -12.47
CA GLU A 137 -24.38 14.54 -11.51
C GLU A 137 -23.83 14.55 -10.08
N PHE A 138 -22.58 14.14 -9.89
CA PHE A 138 -21.90 14.13 -8.60
C PHE A 138 -21.75 15.54 -7.98
N GLN A 139 -21.65 16.57 -8.81
CA GLN A 139 -21.57 17.97 -8.35
C GLN A 139 -22.95 18.60 -8.13
N SER A 140 -24.03 17.92 -8.50
CA SER A 140 -25.40 18.38 -8.31
C SER A 140 -25.87 18.18 -6.86
N ASN A 141 -27.10 18.63 -6.58
CA ASN A 141 -27.83 18.40 -5.33
C ASN A 141 -29.03 17.46 -5.51
N SER A 142 -28.97 16.55 -6.48
CA SER A 142 -30.00 15.54 -6.69
C SER A 142 -29.97 14.45 -5.62
N GLU A 143 -31.01 13.62 -5.61
CA GLU A 143 -31.03 12.38 -4.83
C GLU A 143 -29.90 11.44 -5.26
N THR A 144 -29.67 11.27 -6.57
CA THR A 144 -28.60 10.45 -7.12
C THR A 144 -27.21 10.94 -6.65
N SER A 145 -26.98 12.25 -6.62
CA SER A 145 -25.75 12.84 -6.09
C SER A 145 -25.53 12.50 -4.62
N THR A 146 -26.58 12.55 -3.81
CA THR A 146 -26.54 12.15 -2.41
C THR A 146 -26.11 10.70 -2.27
N TRP A 147 -26.75 9.78 -3.01
CA TRP A 147 -26.37 8.37 -3.04
C TRP A 147 -24.91 8.14 -3.44
N LEU A 148 -24.46 8.81 -4.51
CA LEU A 148 -23.07 8.71 -4.98
C LEU A 148 -22.06 9.19 -3.94
N LYS A 149 -22.37 10.26 -3.20
CA LYS A 149 -21.52 10.79 -2.13
C LYS A 149 -21.54 9.88 -0.90
N SER A 150 -22.68 9.32 -0.54
CA SER A 150 -22.80 8.37 0.57
C SER A 150 -21.95 7.12 0.39
N PHE A 151 -21.74 6.68 -0.86
CA PHE A 151 -20.86 5.56 -1.17
C PHE A 151 -19.42 5.76 -0.64
N PHE A 152 -18.94 7.00 -0.60
CA PHE A 152 -17.61 7.34 -0.07
C PHE A 152 -17.53 7.25 1.46
N GLY A 153 -18.67 7.28 2.15
CA GLY A 153 -18.78 7.11 3.60
C GLY A 153 -18.85 5.66 4.05
N LEU A 154 -19.13 4.70 3.15
CA LEU A 154 -19.26 3.28 3.50
C LEU A 154 -18.07 2.72 4.30
N PRO A 155 -16.80 3.02 3.98
CA PRO A 155 -15.67 2.50 4.76
C PRO A 155 -15.59 3.04 6.20
N ALA A 156 -16.37 4.06 6.54
CA ALA A 156 -16.43 4.65 7.87
C ALA A 156 -17.65 4.18 8.69
N LEU A 157 -18.54 3.39 8.08
CA LEU A 157 -19.65 2.76 8.81
C LEU A 157 -19.13 1.55 9.59
N ASP A 158 -19.69 1.33 10.77
CA ASP A 158 -19.41 0.12 11.52
C ASP A 158 -20.01 -1.08 10.75
N LEU A 159 -19.24 -2.17 10.63
CA LEU A 159 -19.71 -3.37 9.94
C LEU A 159 -20.93 -4.00 10.62
N HIS A 160 -21.14 -3.69 11.91
CA HIS A 160 -22.28 -4.13 12.70
C HIS A 160 -23.52 -3.24 12.56
N GLU A 161 -23.40 -2.06 11.95
CA GLU A 161 -24.55 -1.18 11.67
C GLU A 161 -25.15 -1.43 10.28
N ALA A 162 -24.54 -2.33 9.49
CA ALA A 162 -24.96 -2.67 8.13
C ALA A 162 -25.78 -3.98 8.07
N GLU A 163 -26.58 -4.26 9.10
CA GLU A 163 -27.60 -5.31 9.07
C GLU A 163 -28.97 -4.69 8.73
N ASP A 164 -29.70 -5.33 7.81
CA ASP A 164 -31.03 -4.92 7.32
C ASP A 164 -32.10 -4.87 8.41
#